data_AF-A0A921Z8F1-F1
#
_entry.id   AF-A0A921Z8F1-F1
#
_cell.length_a   1.000
_cell.length_b   1.000
_cell.length_c   1.000
_cell.angle_alpha   90.00
_cell.angle_beta   90.00
_cell.angle_gamma   90.00
#
_symmetry.space_group_name_H-M   'P 1'
#
loop_
_entity.id
_entity.type
_entity.pdbx_description
1 polymer ?
#
loop_
_entity_poly.entity_id
_entity_poly.type
_entity_poly.pdbx_seq_one_letter_code
_entity_poly.pdbx_strand_id
1 'polypeptide(L)'
;MATPQTGATTSTLVDDVFFIARKVIRRSISTGVLDGVCAVLNETSSSLERRCAGALRRWVRAPPPDPLPLAAPRPAAHAHALLDAAGDLAARLNRDLDAQRLLFLAHMSEAEAGAEWSERLATDAVQEGGRLARGAGERDKLASCAAGLAGAAESFRAAYDLARAALLAALKPKLLAWAEALADPGSDPEEMEDDADALPMALDQFVEAARVHISARATDALLYSMLVEIVTRAENRILHHHYDRVYKI
;
A
#
# COMPACT_ATOMS: atom_id res chain seq x y z
N MET A 1 -15.66 12.54 16.54
CA MET A 1 -15.68 12.88 15.10
C MET A 1 -14.25 12.70 14.61
N ALA A 2 -14.01 11.75 13.70
CA ALA A 2 -12.68 11.53 13.15
C ALA A 2 -12.41 12.64 12.12
N THR A 3 -11.30 13.35 12.28
CA THR A 3 -10.76 14.28 11.30
C THR A 3 -10.51 13.52 9.99
N PRO A 4 -11.06 13.97 8.85
CA PRO A 4 -10.73 13.37 7.55
C PRO A 4 -9.25 13.64 7.27
N GLN A 5 -8.52 12.59 6.87
CA GLN A 5 -7.17 12.77 6.35
C GLN A 5 -7.23 13.58 5.06
N THR A 6 -6.37 14.59 4.98
CA THR A 6 -6.26 15.48 3.83
C THR A 6 -5.85 14.67 2.61
N GLY A 7 -6.74 14.55 1.60
CA GLY A 7 -6.46 13.87 0.33
C GLY A 7 -7.62 13.09 -0.30
N ALA A 8 -8.62 12.66 0.49
CA ALA A 8 -9.75 11.88 -0.03
C ALA A 8 -11.10 12.56 0.30
N THR A 9 -11.57 13.45 -0.59
CA THR A 9 -12.90 14.09 -0.50
C THR A 9 -13.98 13.35 -1.31
N THR A 10 -13.73 12.13 -1.75
CA THR A 10 -14.70 11.26 -2.43
C THR A 10 -14.88 9.95 -1.66
N SER A 11 -16.13 9.56 -1.38
CA SER A 11 -16.47 8.24 -0.81
C SER A 11 -15.84 7.14 -1.66
N THR A 12 -15.09 6.24 -1.04
CA THR A 12 -14.47 5.10 -1.73
C THR A 12 -15.44 3.91 -1.82
N LEU A 13 -15.15 2.93 -2.68
CA LEU A 13 -15.99 1.72 -2.77
C LEU A 13 -16.05 0.99 -1.42
N VAL A 14 -14.93 0.99 -0.70
CA VAL A 14 -14.83 0.39 0.64
C VAL A 14 -15.69 1.16 1.65
N ASP A 15 -15.69 2.49 1.63
CA ASP A 15 -16.55 3.27 2.53
C ASP A 15 -18.04 2.95 2.34
N ASP A 16 -18.50 2.83 1.09
CA ASP A 16 -19.90 2.47 0.78
C ASP A 16 -20.24 1.06 1.26
N VAL A 17 -19.35 0.09 1.04
CA VAL A 17 -19.51 -1.29 1.53
C VAL A 17 -19.60 -1.33 3.05
N PHE A 18 -18.70 -0.64 3.76
CA PHE A 18 -18.69 -0.63 5.22
C PHE A 18 -19.85 0.18 5.81
N PHE A 19 -20.31 1.21 5.11
CA PHE A 19 -21.54 1.91 5.46
C PHE A 19 -22.75 0.96 5.43
N ILE A 20 -22.88 0.17 4.36
CA ILE A 20 -23.94 -0.83 4.23
C ILE A 20 -23.79 -1.92 5.30
N ALA A 21 -22.59 -2.47 5.49
CA ALA A 21 -22.29 -3.50 6.48
C ALA A 21 -22.67 -3.05 7.90
N ARG A 22 -22.25 -1.84 8.30
CA ARG A 22 -22.64 -1.25 9.59
C ARG A 22 -24.15 -1.09 9.69
N LYS A 23 -24.82 -0.63 8.64
CA LYS A 23 -26.27 -0.42 8.64
C LYS A 23 -27.04 -1.74 8.83
N VAL A 24 -26.64 -2.82 8.15
CA VAL A 24 -27.31 -4.13 8.29
C VAL A 24 -27.07 -4.74 9.67
N ILE A 25 -25.86 -4.61 10.22
CA ILE A 25 -25.55 -5.07 11.59
C ILE A 25 -26.40 -4.30 12.60
N ARG A 26 -26.44 -2.96 12.55
CA ARG A 26 -27.26 -2.15 13.46
C ARG A 26 -28.75 -2.47 13.36
N ARG A 27 -29.25 -2.74 12.15
CA ARG A 27 -30.63 -3.17 11.94
C ARG A 27 -30.90 -4.54 12.57
N SER A 28 -29.95 -5.48 12.48
CA SER A 28 -30.07 -6.78 13.14
C SER A 28 -30.11 -6.65 14.67
N ILE A 29 -29.29 -5.76 15.25
CA ILE A 29 -29.28 -5.47 16.69
C ILE A 29 -30.64 -4.92 17.13
N SER A 30 -31.24 -4.06 16.32
CA SER A 30 -32.55 -3.47 16.61
C SER A 30 -33.69 -4.50 16.69
N THR A 31 -33.49 -5.74 16.20
CA THR A 31 -34.48 -6.82 16.33
C THR A 31 -34.54 -7.41 17.74
N GLY A 32 -33.51 -7.19 18.56
CA GLY A 32 -33.42 -7.72 19.92
C GLY A 32 -33.10 -9.22 20.02
N VAL A 33 -32.85 -9.91 18.91
CA VAL A 33 -32.54 -11.34 18.88
C VAL A 33 -31.06 -11.57 18.61
N LEU A 34 -30.32 -11.98 19.64
CA LEU A 34 -28.86 -12.15 19.59
C LEU A 34 -28.41 -13.14 18.51
N ASP A 35 -29.15 -14.25 18.33
CA ASP A 35 -28.84 -15.25 17.31
C ASP A 35 -28.94 -14.67 15.90
N GLY A 36 -29.90 -13.77 15.66
CA GLY A 36 -30.04 -13.05 14.41
C GLY A 36 -28.86 -12.10 14.16
N VAL A 37 -28.39 -11.41 15.21
CA VAL A 37 -27.18 -10.57 15.13
C VAL A 37 -25.96 -11.40 14.78
N CYS A 38 -25.77 -12.54 15.45
CA CYS A 38 -24.66 -13.45 15.20
C CYS A 38 -24.67 -13.98 13.76
N ALA A 39 -25.84 -14.37 13.25
CA ALA A 39 -25.99 -14.81 11.86
C ALA A 39 -25.59 -13.70 10.86
N VAL A 40 -26.05 -12.47 11.09
CA VAL A 40 -25.70 -11.31 10.24
C VAL A 40 -24.21 -10.98 10.32
N LEU A 41 -23.59 -11.04 11.50
CA LEU A 41 -22.15 -10.81 11.66
C LEU A 41 -21.32 -11.83 10.90
N ASN A 42 -21.66 -13.12 11.00
CA ASN A 42 -20.95 -14.18 10.31
C ASN A 42 -21.07 -14.05 8.79
N GLU A 43 -22.28 -13.76 8.27
CA GLU A 43 -22.49 -13.56 6.84
C GLU A 43 -21.76 -12.32 6.32
N THR A 44 -21.83 -11.22 7.07
CA THR A 44 -21.14 -9.96 6.73
C THR A 44 -19.62 -10.18 6.68
N SER A 45 -19.06 -10.84 7.70
CA SER A 45 -17.64 -11.18 7.75
C SER A 45 -17.21 -12.00 6.54
N SER A 46 -17.97 -13.06 6.23
CA SER A 46 -17.66 -13.92 5.09
C SER A 46 -17.77 -13.19 3.74
N SER A 47 -18.74 -12.28 3.60
CA SER A 47 -18.94 -11.48 2.40
C SER A 47 -17.81 -10.47 2.20
N LEU A 48 -17.39 -9.78 3.27
CA LEU A 48 -16.25 -8.86 3.24
C LEU A 48 -14.96 -9.60 2.86
N GLU A 49 -14.71 -10.76 3.48
CA GLU A 49 -13.51 -11.56 3.24
C GLU A 49 -13.44 -12.12 1.80
N ARG A 50 -14.52 -12.79 1.35
CA ARG A 50 -14.52 -13.53 0.08
C ARG A 50 -14.82 -12.65 -1.12
N ARG A 51 -15.72 -11.68 -0.99
CA ARG A 51 -16.17 -10.86 -2.11
C ARG A 51 -15.34 -9.59 -2.22
N CYS A 52 -15.28 -8.79 -1.16
CA CYS A 52 -14.63 -7.48 -1.20
C CYS A 52 -13.10 -7.62 -1.19
N ALA A 53 -12.52 -8.17 -0.11
CA ALA A 53 -11.07 -8.40 -0.04
C ALA A 53 -10.59 -9.38 -1.12
N GLY A 54 -11.41 -10.39 -1.46
CA GLY A 54 -11.16 -11.26 -2.61
C GLY A 54 -11.10 -10.53 -3.95
N ALA A 55 -11.94 -9.52 -4.20
CA ALA A 55 -11.89 -8.71 -5.41
C ALA A 55 -10.66 -7.80 -5.43
N LEU A 56 -10.38 -7.10 -4.34
CA LEU A 56 -9.19 -6.25 -4.22
C LEU A 56 -7.90 -7.05 -4.48
N ARG A 57 -7.77 -8.24 -3.89
CA ARG A 57 -6.62 -9.16 -4.16
C ARG A 57 -6.44 -9.47 -5.64
N ARG A 58 -7.53 -9.59 -6.41
CA ARG A 58 -7.45 -9.84 -7.85
C ARG A 58 -7.04 -8.59 -8.62
N TRP A 59 -7.56 -7.42 -8.23
CA TRP A 59 -7.28 -6.16 -8.91
C TRP A 59 -5.86 -5.66 -8.66
N VAL A 60 -5.29 -5.90 -7.47
CA VAL A 60 -3.93 -5.46 -7.12
C VAL A 60 -2.83 -6.49 -7.42
N ARG A 61 -3.16 -7.59 -8.12
CA ARG A 61 -2.21 -8.69 -8.36
C ARG A 61 -1.09 -8.31 -9.32
N ALA A 62 -1.37 -7.44 -10.29
CA ALA A 62 -0.41 -6.99 -11.29
C ALA A 62 -0.27 -5.47 -11.19
N PRO A 63 0.92 -4.95 -10.85
CA PRO A 63 1.14 -3.51 -10.84
C PRO A 63 1.18 -3.00 -12.29
N PRO A 64 0.68 -1.79 -12.54
CA PRO A 64 0.92 -1.12 -13.82
C PRO A 64 2.41 -0.81 -14.00
N PRO A 65 2.87 -0.58 -15.24
CA PRO A 65 4.24 -0.12 -15.47
C PRO A 65 4.44 1.26 -14.83
N ASP A 66 5.61 1.45 -14.20
CA ASP A 66 6.01 2.68 -13.49
C ASP A 66 4.92 3.27 -12.58
N PRO A 67 4.51 2.53 -11.53
CA PRO A 67 3.34 2.91 -10.74
C PRO A 67 3.55 4.16 -9.89
N LEU A 68 4.79 4.48 -9.55
CA LEU A 68 5.20 5.70 -8.85
C LEU A 68 6.53 6.17 -9.41
N PRO A 69 6.70 7.48 -9.65
CA PRO A 69 7.92 8.00 -10.26
C PRO A 69 9.09 7.90 -9.28
N LEU A 70 10.18 7.32 -9.76
CA LEU A 70 11.49 7.39 -9.13
C LEU A 70 12.48 7.77 -10.23
N ALA A 71 13.26 8.83 -10.03
CA ALA A 71 14.30 9.23 -10.98
C ALA A 71 15.43 8.19 -10.98
N ALA A 72 16.05 7.95 -12.14
CA ALA A 72 17.23 7.10 -12.27
C ALA A 72 18.52 7.90 -11.96
N PRO A 73 19.61 7.24 -11.50
CA PRO A 73 20.90 7.90 -11.31
C PRO A 73 21.48 8.41 -12.65
N ARG A 74 22.22 9.52 -12.66
CA ARG A 74 22.83 10.15 -13.85
C ARG A 74 23.52 9.18 -14.83
N PRO A 75 24.39 8.24 -14.42
CA PRO A 75 25.02 7.29 -15.35
C PRO A 75 24.01 6.42 -16.10
N ALA A 76 22.85 6.13 -15.48
CA ALA A 76 21.75 5.40 -16.10
C ALA A 76 20.66 6.33 -16.67
N ALA A 77 20.73 7.64 -16.44
CA ALA A 77 19.66 8.59 -16.73
C ALA A 77 19.40 8.74 -18.23
N HIS A 78 20.41 8.63 -19.09
CA HIS A 78 20.20 8.69 -20.55
C HIS A 78 19.48 7.45 -21.09
N ALA A 79 19.86 6.25 -20.61
CA ALA A 79 19.20 5.01 -20.97
C ALA A 79 17.77 4.96 -20.41
N HIS A 80 17.59 5.36 -19.15
CA HIS A 80 16.27 5.47 -18.54
C HIS A 80 15.43 6.57 -19.16
N ALA A 81 16.00 7.72 -19.57
CA ALA A 81 15.26 8.77 -20.26
C ALA A 81 14.69 8.30 -21.60
N LEU A 82 15.38 7.40 -22.31
CA LEU A 82 14.83 6.76 -23.51
C LEU A 82 13.68 5.78 -23.17
N LEU A 83 13.82 4.99 -22.10
CA LEU A 83 12.74 4.12 -21.62
C LEU A 83 11.54 4.93 -21.10
N ASP A 84 11.79 5.99 -20.35
CA ASP A 84 10.81 6.90 -19.77
C ASP A 84 10.12 7.66 -20.89
N ALA A 85 10.84 8.16 -21.91
CA ALA A 85 10.23 8.79 -23.09
C ALA A 85 9.38 7.80 -23.91
N ALA A 86 9.81 6.54 -24.02
CA ALA A 86 9.02 5.48 -24.64
C ALA A 86 7.78 5.14 -23.80
N GLY A 87 7.91 5.14 -22.47
CA GLY A 87 6.83 4.96 -21.50
C GLY A 87 5.82 6.10 -21.54
N ASP A 88 6.30 7.34 -21.59
CA ASP A 88 5.52 8.57 -21.75
C ASP A 88 4.76 8.56 -23.07
N LEU A 89 5.41 8.15 -24.15
CA LEU A 89 4.75 8.00 -25.44
C LEU A 89 3.70 6.89 -25.37
N ALA A 90 3.99 5.76 -24.74
CA ALA A 90 3.03 4.68 -24.53
C ALA A 90 1.84 5.13 -23.66
N ALA A 91 2.06 5.91 -22.60
CA ALA A 91 1.02 6.47 -21.74
C ALA A 91 0.16 7.52 -22.47
N ARG A 92 0.79 8.39 -23.28
CA ARG A 92 0.08 9.36 -24.13
C ARG A 92 -0.75 8.70 -25.22
N LEU A 93 -0.25 7.60 -25.78
CA LEU A 93 -0.96 6.79 -26.77
C LEU A 93 -2.03 5.87 -26.11
N ASN A 94 -1.86 5.55 -24.83
CA ASN A 94 -2.74 4.66 -24.07
C ASN A 94 -3.15 5.30 -22.75
N ARG A 95 -4.18 6.16 -22.80
CA ARG A 95 -4.80 6.80 -21.61
C ARG A 95 -5.27 5.80 -20.56
N ASP A 96 -5.44 4.52 -20.92
CA ASP A 96 -5.81 3.49 -19.98
C ASP A 96 -4.67 3.17 -18.98
N LEU A 97 -3.40 3.46 -19.31
CA LEU A 97 -2.27 3.22 -18.39
C LEU A 97 -2.30 4.12 -17.16
N ASP A 98 -2.51 5.42 -17.34
CA ASP A 98 -2.65 6.36 -16.22
C ASP A 98 -3.88 6.02 -15.36
N ALA A 99 -4.99 5.68 -16.01
CA ALA A 99 -6.20 5.23 -15.31
C ALA A 99 -5.95 3.93 -14.52
N GLN A 100 -5.24 2.97 -15.09
CA GLN A 100 -4.86 1.71 -14.42
C GLN A 100 -3.94 1.97 -13.22
N ARG A 101 -2.98 2.89 -13.34
CA ARG A 101 -2.12 3.33 -12.24
C ARG A 101 -2.92 3.92 -11.08
N LEU A 102 -3.77 4.89 -11.37
CA LEU A 102 -4.59 5.54 -10.35
C LEU A 102 -5.55 4.54 -9.69
N LEU A 103 -6.16 3.65 -10.47
CA LEU A 103 -7.03 2.59 -9.94
C LEU A 103 -6.27 1.60 -9.06
N PHE A 104 -5.07 1.19 -9.44
CA PHE A 104 -4.25 0.30 -8.64
C PHE A 104 -3.93 0.92 -7.27
N LEU A 105 -3.47 2.18 -7.26
CA LEU A 105 -3.15 2.90 -6.02
C LEU A 105 -4.40 3.14 -5.15
N ALA A 106 -5.53 3.46 -5.78
CA ALA A 106 -6.81 3.56 -5.08
C ALA A 106 -7.22 2.24 -4.43
N HIS A 107 -7.12 1.12 -5.15
CA HIS A 107 -7.44 -0.21 -4.60
C HIS A 107 -6.48 -0.66 -3.49
N MET A 108 -5.21 -0.25 -3.54
CA MET A 108 -4.26 -0.45 -2.43
C MET A 108 -4.73 0.31 -1.18
N SER A 109 -5.08 1.59 -1.32
CA SER A 109 -5.59 2.41 -0.21
C SER A 109 -6.92 1.90 0.32
N GLU A 110 -7.80 1.42 -0.56
CA GLU A 110 -9.06 0.75 -0.19
C GLU A 110 -8.80 -0.53 0.62
N ALA A 111 -7.78 -1.32 0.26
CA ALA A 111 -7.40 -2.50 1.03
C ALA A 111 -6.89 -2.15 2.43
N GLU A 112 -6.08 -1.09 2.56
CA GLU A 112 -5.62 -0.60 3.87
C GLU A 112 -6.81 -0.15 4.73
N ALA A 113 -7.68 0.71 4.19
CA ALA A 113 -8.87 1.21 4.88
C ALA A 113 -9.83 0.07 5.26
N GLY A 114 -10.02 -0.93 4.39
CA GLY A 114 -10.89 -2.07 4.64
C GLY A 114 -10.46 -2.92 5.83
N ALA A 115 -9.15 -3.02 6.09
CA ALA A 115 -8.63 -3.69 7.28
C ALA A 115 -9.02 -2.91 8.55
N GLU A 116 -8.79 -1.60 8.58
CA GLU A 116 -9.14 -0.74 9.73
C GLU A 116 -10.65 -0.69 9.99
N TRP A 117 -11.45 -0.60 8.92
CA TRP A 117 -12.90 -0.59 9.03
C TRP A 117 -13.45 -1.92 9.52
N SER A 118 -12.86 -3.06 9.16
CA SER A 118 -13.26 -4.38 9.68
C SER A 118 -13.10 -4.47 11.19
N GLU A 119 -11.98 -4.00 11.72
CA GLU A 119 -11.69 -4.03 13.17
C GLU A 119 -12.58 -3.08 13.95
N ARG A 120 -12.78 -1.87 13.41
CA ARG A 120 -13.71 -0.90 14.00
C ARG A 120 -15.13 -1.45 14.00
N LEU A 121 -15.58 -2.05 12.90
CA LEU A 121 -16.92 -2.64 12.81
C LEU A 121 -17.11 -3.78 13.83
N ALA A 122 -16.07 -4.59 14.07
CA ALA A 122 -16.10 -5.63 15.09
C ALA A 122 -16.29 -5.04 16.49
N THR A 123 -15.51 -4.01 16.82
CA THR A 123 -15.59 -3.30 18.10
C THR A 123 -16.97 -2.69 18.31
N ASP A 124 -17.48 -1.98 17.30
CA ASP A 124 -18.79 -1.36 17.34
C ASP A 124 -19.91 -2.38 17.50
N ALA A 125 -19.83 -3.52 16.80
CA ALA A 125 -20.81 -4.60 16.89
C ALA A 125 -20.89 -5.20 18.29
N VAL A 126 -19.75 -5.42 18.95
CA VAL A 126 -19.70 -5.91 20.33
C VAL A 126 -20.25 -4.88 21.31
N GLN A 127 -19.89 -3.60 21.14
CA GLN A 127 -20.35 -2.52 22.01
C GLN A 127 -21.86 -2.28 21.89
N GLU A 128 -22.39 -2.21 20.67
CA GLU A 128 -23.83 -1.97 20.43
C GLU A 128 -24.66 -3.22 20.75
N GLY A 129 -24.22 -4.40 20.28
CA GLY A 129 -24.92 -5.67 20.47
C GLY A 129 -24.82 -6.22 21.89
N GLY A 130 -23.77 -5.86 22.65
CA GLY A 130 -23.56 -6.33 24.01
C GLY A 130 -24.69 -5.96 24.98
N ARG A 131 -25.47 -4.92 24.65
CA ARG A 131 -26.67 -4.50 25.40
C ARG A 131 -27.81 -5.50 25.32
N LEU A 132 -27.81 -6.38 24.31
CA LEU A 132 -28.80 -7.43 24.14
C LEU A 132 -28.49 -8.68 24.98
N ALA A 133 -27.22 -8.85 25.37
CA ALA A 133 -26.77 -10.06 26.04
C ALA A 133 -27.23 -10.09 27.51
N ARG A 134 -27.88 -11.18 27.89
CA ARG A 134 -28.47 -11.44 29.22
C ARG A 134 -27.46 -11.97 30.24
N GLY A 135 -26.27 -12.36 29.79
CA GLY A 135 -25.23 -12.95 30.65
C GLY A 135 -23.87 -13.02 29.96
N ALA A 136 -22.87 -13.54 30.67
CA ALA A 136 -21.50 -13.65 30.16
C ALA A 136 -21.43 -14.52 28.90
N GLY A 137 -22.06 -15.70 28.88
CA GLY A 137 -22.02 -16.60 27.72
C GLY A 137 -22.61 -16.01 26.44
N GLU A 138 -23.64 -15.17 26.54
CA GLU A 138 -24.20 -14.46 25.38
C GLU A 138 -23.27 -13.34 24.88
N ARG A 139 -22.56 -12.66 25.79
CA ARG A 139 -21.52 -11.69 25.42
C ARG A 139 -20.34 -12.37 24.73
N ASP A 140 -19.91 -13.52 25.25
CA ASP A 140 -18.82 -14.30 24.67
C ASP A 140 -19.18 -14.83 23.28
N LYS A 141 -20.43 -15.27 23.10
CA LYS A 141 -20.97 -15.66 21.79
C LYS A 141 -20.93 -14.50 20.79
N LEU A 142 -21.40 -13.31 21.19
CA LEU A 142 -21.36 -12.12 20.33
C LEU A 142 -19.92 -11.76 19.95
N ALA A 143 -19.01 -11.76 20.93
CA ALA A 143 -17.60 -11.49 20.70
C ALA A 143 -16.99 -12.50 19.73
N SER A 144 -17.33 -13.79 19.86
CA SER A 144 -16.89 -14.83 18.93
C SER A 144 -17.40 -14.61 17.50
N CYS A 145 -18.66 -14.22 17.30
CA CYS A 145 -19.17 -13.91 15.97
C CYS A 145 -18.55 -12.63 15.39
N ALA A 146 -18.35 -11.60 16.22
CA ALA A 146 -17.65 -10.39 15.80
C ALA A 146 -16.17 -10.63 15.46
N ALA A 147 -15.52 -11.63 16.09
CA ALA A 147 -14.16 -12.03 15.76
C ALA A 147 -14.02 -12.54 14.31
N GLY A 148 -15.11 -12.96 13.65
CA GLY A 148 -15.12 -13.26 12.22
C GLY A 148 -14.70 -12.05 11.36
N LEU A 149 -14.98 -10.82 11.81
CA LEU A 149 -14.56 -9.60 11.13
C LEU A 149 -13.04 -9.38 11.22
N ALA A 150 -12.35 -9.97 12.21
CA ALA A 150 -10.89 -9.99 12.23
C ALA A 150 -10.33 -10.84 11.07
N GLY A 151 -10.98 -11.95 10.71
CA GLY A 151 -10.63 -12.72 9.51
C GLY A 151 -10.80 -11.92 8.21
N ALA A 152 -11.86 -11.10 8.13
CA ALA A 152 -12.02 -10.15 7.04
C ALA A 152 -10.90 -9.10 7.02
N ALA A 153 -10.53 -8.54 8.19
CA ALA A 153 -9.43 -7.59 8.33
C ALA A 153 -8.11 -8.16 7.82
N GLU A 154 -7.77 -9.40 8.20
CA GLU A 154 -6.57 -10.11 7.72
C GLU A 154 -6.60 -10.33 6.20
N SER A 155 -7.77 -10.63 5.63
CA SER A 155 -7.89 -10.74 4.17
C SER A 155 -7.68 -9.42 3.43
N PHE A 156 -8.11 -8.29 4.01
CA PHE A 156 -7.80 -6.95 3.48
C PHE A 156 -6.31 -6.62 3.61
N ARG A 157 -5.70 -6.91 4.77
CA ARG A 157 -4.24 -6.77 4.98
C ARG A 157 -3.44 -7.56 3.95
N ALA A 158 -3.82 -8.81 3.71
CA ALA A 158 -3.18 -9.63 2.69
C ALA A 158 -3.30 -9.03 1.28
N ALA A 159 -4.40 -8.35 0.97
CA ALA A 159 -4.55 -7.62 -0.30
C ALA A 159 -3.62 -6.40 -0.37
N TYR A 160 -3.53 -5.64 0.72
CA TYR A 160 -2.64 -4.50 0.85
C TYR A 160 -1.17 -4.91 0.76
N ASP A 161 -0.75 -5.95 1.46
CA ASP A 161 0.61 -6.47 1.42
C ASP A 161 0.99 -7.00 0.03
N LEU A 162 0.05 -7.65 -0.66
CA LEU A 162 0.23 -8.05 -2.06
C LEU A 162 0.48 -6.84 -2.96
N ALA A 163 -0.33 -5.79 -2.83
CA ALA A 163 -0.18 -4.55 -3.60
C ALA A 163 1.17 -3.88 -3.31
N ARG A 164 1.56 -3.80 -2.03
CA ARG A 164 2.84 -3.22 -1.60
C ARG A 164 4.04 -3.99 -2.16
N ALA A 165 4.00 -5.31 -2.09
CA ALA A 165 5.05 -6.17 -2.66
C ALA A 165 5.13 -6.01 -4.19
N ALA A 166 4.00 -5.89 -4.87
CA ALA A 166 3.93 -5.63 -6.31
C ALA A 166 4.54 -4.26 -6.68
N LEU A 167 4.24 -3.19 -5.92
CA LEU A 167 4.86 -1.87 -6.13
C LEU A 167 6.37 -1.92 -5.97
N LEU A 168 6.87 -2.54 -4.90
CA LEU A 168 8.30 -2.67 -4.67
C LEU A 168 8.98 -3.45 -5.80
N ALA A 169 8.34 -4.53 -6.30
CA ALA A 169 8.84 -5.30 -7.43
C ALA A 169 8.91 -4.47 -8.72
N ALA A 170 7.93 -3.59 -8.96
CA ALA A 170 7.93 -2.68 -10.11
C ALA A 170 9.04 -1.62 -10.04
N LEU A 171 9.38 -1.15 -8.84
CA LEU A 171 10.46 -0.18 -8.61
C LEU A 171 11.85 -0.82 -8.66
N LYS A 172 11.94 -2.15 -8.54
CA LYS A 172 13.20 -2.89 -8.42
C LYS A 172 14.26 -2.54 -9.48
N PRO A 173 13.97 -2.35 -10.78
CA PRO A 173 14.98 -1.96 -11.77
C PRO A 173 15.67 -0.63 -11.44
N LYS A 174 14.90 0.38 -11.01
CA LYS A 174 15.42 1.70 -10.64
C LYS A 174 16.20 1.63 -9.31
N LEU A 175 15.72 0.85 -8.34
CA LEU A 175 16.44 0.59 -7.08
C LEU A 175 17.77 -0.14 -7.32
N LEU A 176 17.79 -1.07 -8.28
CA LEU A 176 19.01 -1.74 -8.72
C LEU A 176 19.98 -0.73 -9.30
N ALA A 177 19.55 0.11 -10.26
CA ALA A 177 20.38 1.14 -10.88
C ALA A 177 21.03 2.07 -9.84
N TRP A 178 20.26 2.52 -8.84
CA TRP A 178 20.81 3.31 -7.73
C TRP A 178 21.86 2.56 -6.91
N ALA A 179 21.60 1.29 -6.58
CA ALA A 179 22.58 0.47 -5.87
C ALA A 179 23.85 0.20 -6.69
N GLU A 180 23.77 0.12 -8.03
CA GLU A 180 24.94 0.01 -8.90
C GLU A 180 25.73 1.31 -8.89
N ALA A 181 25.06 2.46 -9.08
CA ALA A 181 25.69 3.77 -9.13
C ALA A 181 26.42 4.11 -7.81
N LEU A 182 25.82 3.78 -6.66
CA LEU A 182 26.45 4.00 -5.35
C LEU A 182 27.69 3.14 -5.11
N ALA A 183 27.78 1.98 -5.77
CA ALA A 183 28.87 1.04 -5.60
C ALA A 183 29.89 1.10 -6.74
N ASP A 184 29.73 1.98 -7.73
CA ASP A 184 30.58 2.03 -8.92
C ASP A 184 31.98 2.56 -8.58
N PRO A 185 33.04 1.72 -8.63
CA PRO A 185 34.41 2.14 -8.34
C PRO A 185 35.00 3.05 -9.42
N GLY A 186 34.35 3.14 -10.60
CA GLY A 186 34.80 3.97 -11.72
C GLY A 186 34.27 5.39 -11.71
N SER A 187 33.44 5.77 -10.72
CA SER A 187 32.88 7.11 -10.62
C SER A 187 33.97 8.15 -10.36
N ASP A 188 33.94 9.26 -11.12
CA ASP A 188 34.86 10.37 -10.88
C ASP A 188 34.53 11.06 -9.54
N PRO A 189 35.51 11.34 -8.66
CA PRO A 189 35.24 11.90 -7.34
C PRO A 189 34.60 13.29 -7.35
N GLU A 190 34.90 14.11 -8.36
CA GLU A 190 34.27 15.43 -8.53
C GLU A 190 32.82 15.26 -8.96
N GLU A 191 32.53 14.37 -9.90
CA GLU A 191 31.16 14.00 -10.28
C GLU A 191 30.37 13.41 -9.09
N MET A 192 31.01 12.59 -8.26
CA MET A 192 30.38 11.99 -7.08
C MET A 192 30.04 13.02 -5.99
N GLU A 193 30.85 14.08 -5.84
CA GLU A 193 30.57 15.22 -4.96
C GLU A 193 29.39 16.03 -5.49
N ASP A 194 29.35 16.27 -6.80
CA ASP A 194 28.24 16.97 -7.47
C ASP A 194 26.91 16.18 -7.49
N ASP A 195 26.98 14.84 -7.39
CA ASP A 195 25.83 13.92 -7.38
C ASP A 195 25.43 13.42 -5.99
N ALA A 196 26.08 13.89 -4.92
CA ALA A 196 25.82 13.42 -3.55
C ALA A 196 24.35 13.57 -3.13
N ASP A 197 23.68 14.63 -3.59
CA ASP A 197 22.27 14.92 -3.31
C ASP A 197 21.28 14.24 -4.27
N ALA A 198 21.76 13.57 -5.32
CA ALA A 198 20.89 13.04 -6.38
C ALA A 198 19.93 11.95 -5.87
N LEU A 199 20.41 11.02 -5.03
CA LEU A 199 19.55 9.99 -4.42
C LEU A 199 18.57 10.60 -3.39
N PRO A 200 19.00 11.42 -2.42
CA PRO A 200 18.08 12.15 -1.54
C PRO A 200 16.97 12.88 -2.32
N MET A 201 17.32 13.65 -3.35
CA MET A 201 16.34 14.36 -4.18
C MET A 201 15.38 13.42 -4.90
N ALA A 202 15.85 12.29 -5.43
CA ALA A 202 15.00 11.31 -6.09
C ALA A 202 14.01 10.65 -5.12
N LEU A 203 14.44 10.38 -3.88
CA LEU A 203 13.59 9.84 -2.83
C LEU A 203 12.56 10.87 -2.35
N ASP A 204 12.94 12.14 -2.21
CA ASP A 204 12.01 13.22 -1.85
C ASP A 204 10.92 13.38 -2.92
N GLN A 205 11.29 13.39 -4.20
CA GLN A 205 10.33 13.43 -5.31
C GLN A 205 9.39 12.22 -5.31
N PHE A 206 9.92 11.02 -5.04
CA PHE A 206 9.11 9.82 -4.89
C PHE A 206 8.10 9.96 -3.75
N VAL A 207 8.53 10.45 -2.58
CA VAL A 207 7.66 10.63 -1.40
C VAL A 207 6.56 11.64 -1.69
N GLU A 208 6.88 12.78 -2.29
CA GLU A 208 5.90 13.79 -2.67
C GLU A 208 4.87 13.25 -3.65
N ALA A 209 5.30 12.50 -4.68
CA ALA A 209 4.38 11.88 -5.62
C ALA A 209 3.52 10.78 -4.99
N ALA A 210 4.09 9.94 -4.12
CA ALA A 210 3.38 8.86 -3.45
C ALA A 210 2.29 9.38 -2.50
N ARG A 211 2.59 10.43 -1.72
CA ARG A 211 1.66 11.00 -0.73
C ARG A 211 0.39 11.59 -1.33
N VAL A 212 0.39 11.90 -2.63
CA VAL A 212 -0.82 12.34 -3.35
C VAL A 212 -1.83 11.20 -3.51
N HIS A 213 -1.37 9.94 -3.55
CA HIS A 213 -2.19 8.81 -3.97
C HIS A 213 -2.36 7.72 -2.91
N ILE A 214 -1.42 7.59 -1.97
CA ILE A 214 -1.42 6.58 -0.91
C ILE A 214 -1.19 7.22 0.46
N SER A 215 -1.53 6.48 1.52
CA SER A 215 -1.40 6.98 2.89
C SER A 215 0.06 7.29 3.27
N ALA A 216 0.25 8.17 4.25
CA ALA A 216 1.59 8.45 4.79
C ALA A 216 2.25 7.18 5.33
N ARG A 217 1.48 6.33 6.01
CA ARG A 217 1.94 5.02 6.52
C ARG A 217 2.42 4.11 5.39
N ALA A 218 1.67 4.03 4.30
CA ALA A 218 2.06 3.24 3.13
C ALA A 218 3.31 3.78 2.45
N THR A 219 3.41 5.11 2.33
CA THR A 219 4.58 5.79 1.77
C THR A 219 5.83 5.50 2.59
N ASP A 220 5.77 5.66 3.92
CA ASP A 220 6.91 5.44 4.81
C ASP A 220 7.36 3.97 4.79
N ALA A 221 6.42 3.03 4.74
CA ALA A 221 6.72 1.60 4.63
C ALA A 221 7.38 1.22 3.29
N LEU A 222 6.95 1.85 2.19
CA LEU A 222 7.58 1.68 0.88
C LEU A 222 8.98 2.27 0.87
N LEU A 223 9.15 3.51 1.34
CA LEU A 223 10.44 4.19 1.41
C LEU A 223 11.45 3.38 2.23
N TYR A 224 11.05 2.88 3.39
CA TYR A 224 11.89 2.00 4.21
C TYR A 224 12.32 0.74 3.44
N SER A 225 11.38 0.08 2.76
CA SER A 225 11.67 -1.12 1.98
C SER A 225 12.62 -0.84 0.81
N MET A 226 12.47 0.31 0.15
CA MET A 226 13.36 0.77 -0.93
C MET A 226 14.76 1.05 -0.42
N LEU A 227 14.89 1.73 0.73
CA LEU A 227 16.19 2.03 1.34
C LEU A 227 16.92 0.75 1.75
N VAL A 228 16.24 -0.19 2.41
CA VAL A 228 16.82 -1.49 2.77
C VAL A 228 17.33 -2.22 1.54
N GLU A 229 16.54 -2.22 0.46
CA GLU A 229 16.90 -2.86 -0.81
C GLU A 229 18.13 -2.19 -1.48
N ILE A 230 18.19 -0.86 -1.53
CA ILE A 230 19.34 -0.12 -2.07
C ILE A 230 20.59 -0.40 -1.25
N VAL A 231 20.53 -0.22 0.07
CA VAL A 231 21.68 -0.35 0.98
C VAL A 231 22.22 -1.78 0.96
N THR A 232 21.34 -2.78 1.11
CA THR A 232 21.75 -4.19 1.13
C THR A 232 22.45 -4.57 -0.18
N ARG A 233 22.00 -4.03 -1.31
CA ARG A 233 22.62 -4.33 -2.61
C ARG A 233 23.91 -3.57 -2.84
N ALA A 234 23.95 -2.28 -2.49
CA ALA A 234 25.15 -1.47 -2.58
C ALA A 234 26.25 -2.08 -1.72
N GLU A 235 25.95 -2.45 -0.47
CA GLU A 235 26.89 -3.13 0.44
C GLU A 235 27.44 -4.42 -0.19
N ASN A 236 26.56 -5.29 -0.70
CA ASN A 236 26.99 -6.51 -1.37
C ASN A 236 27.91 -6.22 -2.57
N ARG A 237 27.66 -5.17 -3.35
CA ARG A 237 28.51 -4.80 -4.49
C ARG A 237 29.85 -4.20 -4.07
N ILE A 238 29.85 -3.31 -3.08
CA ILE A 238 31.05 -2.71 -2.53
C ILE A 238 32.04 -3.80 -2.08
N LEU A 239 31.55 -4.87 -1.47
CA LEU A 239 32.39 -6.01 -1.06
C LEU A 239 33.06 -6.77 -2.23
N HIS A 240 32.59 -6.60 -3.46
CA HIS A 240 33.13 -7.26 -4.65
C HIS A 240 33.97 -6.31 -5.54
N HIS A 241 34.06 -5.02 -5.19
CA HIS A 241 34.81 -4.02 -5.93
C HIS A 241 36.14 -3.64 -5.23
N HIS A 242 37.09 -3.16 -6.03
CA HIS A 242 38.34 -2.58 -5.54
C HIS A 242 38.24 -1.05 -5.66
N TYR A 243 38.52 -0.35 -4.57
CA TYR A 243 38.49 1.11 -4.50
C TYR A 243 39.90 1.63 -4.26
N ASP A 244 40.35 2.56 -5.09
CA ASP A 244 41.65 3.20 -4.97
C ASP A 244 41.53 4.57 -4.30
N ARG A 245 42.60 4.99 -3.64
CA ARG A 245 42.66 6.31 -3.01
C ARG A 245 42.95 7.36 -4.07
N VAL A 246 42.06 8.34 -4.18
CA VAL A 246 42.25 9.48 -5.08
C VAL A 246 43.27 10.43 -4.45
N TYR A 247 44.38 10.67 -5.14
CA TYR A 247 45.34 11.71 -4.79
C TYR A 247 45.04 12.95 -5.65
N LYS A 248 44.50 14.01 -5.04
CA LYS A 248 44.42 15.33 -5.69
C LYS A 248 45.86 15.85 -5.89
N ILE A 249 46.27 16.03 -7.15
CA ILE A 249 47.55 16.68 -7.54
C ILE A 249 47.31 18.18 -7.69
#